data_AF-C8NIY0-F1
#
_entry.id   AF-C8NIY0-F1
#
_cell.length_a   1.000
_cell.length_b   1.000
_cell.length_c   1.000
_cell.angle_alpha   90.00
_cell.angle_beta   90.00
_cell.angle_gamma   90.00
#
_symmetry.space_group_name_H-M   'P 1'
#
loop_
_entity.id
_entity.type
_entity.pdbx_description
1 polymer ?
#
loop_
_entity_poly.entity_id
_entity_poly.type
_entity_poly.pdbx_seq_one_letter_code
_entity_poly.pdbx_strand_id
1 'polypeptide(L)'
;MATLFHREGESMRVLLLFDQIQAGYGGKERADTELGLEKGGIGSFLMFKDEFTKAGLSALATIYCGPDYFQAHKEEVIHKIHNLILKTKAEVLFAGPCFNYDTYAQMAAEIALAVQEQTDCKPYVICSKENEETIANFKDKIIMLEMPKKGAVGLREALSGAIAIISGEKEARMQQFQ
;
A
#
# COMPACT_ATOMS: atom_id res chain seq x y z
N MET A 1 -21.83 -6.76 11.51
CA MET A 1 -20.43 -6.84 11.03
C MET A 1 -20.30 -8.08 10.16
N ALA A 2 -20.33 -7.92 8.84
CA ALA A 2 -20.12 -9.04 7.94
C ALA A 2 -18.65 -9.47 8.00
N THR A 3 -18.38 -10.57 8.70
CA THR A 3 -17.11 -11.29 8.63
C THR A 3 -16.89 -11.65 7.16
N LEU A 4 -15.76 -11.24 6.56
CA LEU A 4 -15.38 -11.69 5.22
C LEU A 4 -15.12 -13.19 5.28
N PHE A 5 -16.15 -13.98 5.00
CA PHE A 5 -16.02 -15.41 4.76
C PHE A 5 -15.36 -15.59 3.39
N HIS A 6 -14.05 -15.83 3.38
CA HIS A 6 -13.35 -16.28 2.18
C HIS A 6 -13.90 -17.66 1.81
N ARG A 7 -14.27 -17.85 0.54
CA ARG A 7 -14.55 -19.18 0.01
C ARG A 7 -13.22 -19.93 -0.04
N GLU A 8 -13.19 -21.16 0.49
CA GLU A 8 -11.99 -22.00 0.41
C GLU A 8 -11.52 -22.09 -1.05
N GLY A 9 -10.27 -21.67 -1.30
CA GLY A 9 -9.62 -21.76 -2.61
C GLY A 9 -9.51 -20.46 -3.43
N GLU A 10 -10.09 -19.33 -3.01
CA GLU A 10 -9.99 -18.06 -3.73
C GLU A 10 -9.06 -17.06 -3.02
N SER A 11 -7.99 -16.63 -3.70
CA SER A 11 -7.02 -15.67 -3.15
C SER A 11 -7.60 -14.25 -3.08
N MET A 12 -7.24 -13.51 -2.02
CA MET A 12 -7.61 -12.10 -1.87
C MET A 12 -7.03 -11.25 -2.99
N ARG A 13 -7.87 -10.40 -3.59
CA ARG A 13 -7.51 -9.56 -4.73
C ARG A 13 -6.90 -8.25 -4.26
N VAL A 14 -5.60 -8.07 -4.49
CA VAL A 14 -4.83 -6.95 -3.97
C VAL A 14 -4.31 -6.07 -5.11
N LEU A 15 -4.49 -4.77 -4.97
CA LEU A 15 -3.75 -3.77 -5.74
C LEU A 15 -2.57 -3.27 -4.91
N LEU A 16 -1.41 -3.13 -5.55
CA LEU A 16 -0.24 -2.50 -4.94
C LEU A 16 -0.17 -1.04 -5.36
N LEU A 17 0.23 -0.14 -4.46
CA LEU A 17 0.50 1.27 -4.76
C LEU A 17 1.95 1.58 -4.38
N PHE A 18 2.77 1.93 -5.37
CA PHE A 18 4.16 2.31 -5.22
C PHE A 18 4.43 3.74 -5.68
N ASP A 19 5.50 4.36 -5.15
CA ASP A 19 6.10 5.51 -5.83
C ASP A 19 6.98 5.05 -7.00
N GLN A 20 7.56 6.00 -7.72
CA GLN A 20 8.47 5.71 -8.83
C GLN A 20 9.70 4.90 -8.38
N ILE A 21 10.17 5.12 -7.16
CA ILE A 21 11.37 4.45 -6.63
C ILE A 21 11.05 2.98 -6.37
N GLN A 22 9.93 2.70 -5.70
CA GLN A 22 9.57 1.33 -5.30
C GLN A 22 9.09 0.50 -6.48
N ALA A 23 8.56 1.16 -7.52
CA ALA A 23 8.22 0.53 -8.78
C ALA A 23 9.44 0.35 -9.72
N GLY A 24 10.54 1.06 -9.50
CA GLY A 24 11.76 0.95 -10.31
C GLY A 24 11.79 1.85 -11.55
N TYR A 25 10.99 2.92 -11.59
CA TYR A 25 10.91 3.87 -12.70
C TYR A 25 11.79 5.12 -12.53
N GLY A 26 12.54 5.24 -11.43
CA GLY A 26 13.49 6.33 -11.23
C GLY A 26 13.78 6.62 -9.76
N GLY A 27 14.70 7.54 -9.50
CA GLY A 27 15.01 8.04 -8.17
C GLY A 27 14.16 9.25 -7.76
N LYS A 28 14.70 10.07 -6.86
CA LYS A 28 14.05 11.29 -6.38
C LYS A 28 13.86 12.33 -7.49
N GLU A 29 14.71 12.31 -8.51
CA GLU A 29 14.66 13.18 -9.68
C GLU A 29 13.47 12.90 -10.61
N ARG A 30 12.72 11.83 -10.35
CA ARG A 30 11.54 11.41 -11.12
C ARG A 30 10.26 11.46 -10.30
N ALA A 31 10.21 12.32 -9.28
CA ALA A 31 9.00 12.51 -8.44
C ALA A 31 7.78 13.02 -9.24
N ASP A 32 7.98 13.47 -10.47
CA ASP A 32 6.99 13.86 -11.47
C ASP A 32 6.47 12.69 -12.33
N THR A 33 6.87 11.45 -12.04
CA THR A 33 6.42 10.27 -12.78
C THR A 33 4.89 10.18 -12.81
N GLU A 34 4.32 10.16 -14.01
CA GLU A 34 2.86 10.09 -14.19
C GLU A 34 2.26 8.82 -13.57
N LEU A 35 0.95 8.84 -13.32
CA LEU A 35 0.23 7.65 -12.90
C LEU A 35 0.31 6.56 -13.97
N GLY A 36 0.85 5.40 -13.59
CA GLY A 36 0.91 4.21 -14.43
C GLY A 36 0.42 2.95 -13.72
N LEU A 37 0.32 1.88 -14.49
CA LEU A 37 -0.18 0.59 -14.04
C LEU A 37 0.59 -0.55 -14.72
N GLU A 38 1.17 -1.45 -13.92
CA GLU A 38 1.72 -2.71 -14.41
C GLU A 38 0.87 -3.90 -13.94
N LYS A 39 0.78 -4.94 -14.77
CA LYS A 39 0.07 -6.17 -14.40
C LYS A 39 0.89 -6.98 -13.40
N GLY A 40 0.23 -7.49 -12.36
CA GLY A 40 0.90 -8.24 -11.29
C GLY A 40 1.74 -7.35 -10.37
N GLY A 41 2.64 -7.99 -9.61
CA GLY A 41 3.54 -7.29 -8.70
C GLY A 41 4.94 -7.07 -9.30
N ILE A 42 5.42 -5.83 -9.27
CA ILE A 42 6.75 -5.41 -9.77
C ILE A 42 7.62 -4.80 -8.67
N GLY A 43 8.85 -4.41 -8.98
CA GLY A 43 9.69 -3.61 -8.08
C GLY A 43 9.83 -4.20 -6.67
N SER A 44 9.51 -3.41 -5.64
CA SER A 44 9.65 -3.79 -4.23
C SER A 44 8.72 -4.93 -3.80
N PHE A 45 7.68 -5.26 -4.59
CA PHE A 45 6.85 -6.46 -4.36
C PHE A 45 7.69 -7.74 -4.29
N LEU A 46 8.77 -7.81 -5.09
CA LEU A 46 9.62 -8.99 -5.16
C LEU A 46 10.29 -9.31 -3.82
N MET A 47 10.38 -8.34 -2.90
CA MET A 47 10.95 -8.55 -1.56
C MET A 47 10.08 -9.43 -0.67
N PHE A 48 8.77 -9.54 -0.95
CA PHE A 48 7.80 -10.21 -0.08
C PHE A 48 6.79 -11.09 -0.84
N LYS A 49 7.04 -11.33 -2.12
CA LYS A 49 6.17 -12.10 -3.02
C LYS A 49 5.82 -13.50 -2.50
N ASP A 50 6.80 -14.21 -1.94
CA ASP A 50 6.62 -15.59 -1.51
C ASP A 50 5.70 -15.67 -0.29
N GLU A 51 5.96 -14.83 0.71
CA GLU A 51 5.10 -14.69 1.89
C GLU A 51 3.69 -14.23 1.51
N PHE A 52 3.58 -13.28 0.59
CA PHE A 52 2.32 -12.76 0.07
C PHE A 52 1.47 -13.85 -0.58
N THR A 53 2.09 -14.66 -1.45
CA THR A 53 1.39 -15.76 -2.14
C THR A 53 1.01 -16.88 -1.17
N LYS A 54 1.88 -17.22 -0.22
CA LYS A 54 1.60 -18.23 0.83
C LYS A 54 0.43 -17.83 1.73
N ALA A 55 0.27 -16.54 1.99
CA ALA A 55 -0.85 -15.98 2.77
C ALA A 55 -2.17 -15.92 1.97
N GLY A 56 -2.23 -16.48 0.75
CA GLY A 56 -3.44 -16.48 -0.07
C GLY A 56 -3.77 -15.13 -0.68
N LEU A 57 -2.79 -14.22 -0.83
CA LEU A 57 -2.97 -12.93 -1.47
C LEU A 57 -2.55 -13.00 -2.95
N SER A 58 -3.28 -12.30 -3.83
CA SER A 58 -3.01 -12.23 -5.26
C SER A 58 -2.87 -10.77 -5.73
N ALA A 59 -1.68 -10.42 -6.21
CA ALA A 59 -1.40 -9.08 -6.72
C ALA A 59 -1.97 -8.96 -8.14
N LEU A 60 -3.07 -8.21 -8.29
CA LEU A 60 -3.73 -7.99 -9.56
C LEU A 60 -2.90 -7.07 -10.47
N ALA A 61 -2.42 -5.98 -9.89
CA ALA A 61 -1.64 -4.95 -10.56
C ALA A 61 -0.86 -4.10 -9.55
N THR A 62 0.17 -3.42 -10.06
CA THR A 62 0.93 -2.40 -9.35
C THR A 62 0.63 -1.04 -9.97
N ILE A 63 -0.01 -0.19 -9.19
CA ILE A 63 -0.18 1.23 -9.46
C ILE A 63 1.11 1.92 -9.07
N TYR A 64 1.65 2.80 -9.92
CA TYR A 64 2.76 3.65 -9.55
C TYR A 64 2.49 5.11 -9.90
N CYS A 65 2.94 6.02 -9.05
CA CYS A 65 2.82 7.45 -9.28
C CYS A 65 3.92 8.18 -8.51
N GLY A 66 4.54 9.18 -9.14
CA GLY A 66 5.46 10.07 -8.46
C GLY A 66 4.69 11.02 -7.53
N PRO A 67 5.20 11.31 -6.32
CA PRO A 67 4.48 12.14 -5.35
C PRO A 67 4.25 13.57 -5.82
N ASP A 68 5.16 14.17 -6.60
CA ASP A 68 4.97 15.54 -7.12
C ASP A 68 3.88 15.55 -8.19
N TYR A 69 3.83 14.52 -9.06
CA TYR A 69 2.74 14.36 -10.03
C TYR A 69 1.39 14.19 -9.31
N PHE A 70 1.36 13.34 -8.27
CA PHE A 70 0.15 13.15 -7.48
C PHE A 70 -0.35 14.47 -6.88
N GLN A 71 0.53 15.28 -6.27
CA GLN A 71 0.11 16.55 -5.69
C GLN A 71 -0.45 17.53 -6.75
N ALA A 72 0.11 17.52 -7.97
CA ALA A 72 -0.38 18.34 -9.07
C ALA A 72 -1.71 17.82 -9.70
N HIS A 73 -1.98 16.50 -9.62
CA HIS A 73 -3.08 15.83 -10.32
C HIS A 73 -3.98 15.00 -9.38
N LYS A 74 -4.07 15.38 -8.11
CA LYS A 74 -4.61 14.56 -7.03
C LYS A 74 -6.00 13.99 -7.31
N GLU A 75 -6.95 14.83 -7.72
CA GLU A 75 -8.33 14.41 -7.97
C GLU A 75 -8.42 13.38 -9.11
N GLU A 76 -7.66 13.61 -10.20
CA GLU A 76 -7.61 12.71 -11.34
C GLU A 76 -7.03 11.35 -10.96
N VAL A 77 -5.92 11.36 -10.20
CA VAL A 77 -5.26 10.12 -9.75
C VAL A 77 -6.20 9.30 -8.85
N ILE A 78 -6.81 9.94 -7.85
CA ILE A 78 -7.77 9.28 -6.95
C ILE A 78 -8.94 8.68 -7.74
N HIS A 79 -9.51 9.44 -8.68
CA HIS A 79 -10.63 8.97 -9.50
C HIS A 79 -10.25 7.75 -10.36
N LYS A 80 -9.05 7.75 -10.97
CA LYS A 80 -8.56 6.60 -11.75
C LYS A 80 -8.34 5.37 -10.87
N ILE A 81 -7.78 5.53 -9.67
CA ILE A 81 -7.58 4.43 -8.70
C ILE A 81 -8.93 3.86 -8.24
N HIS A 82 -9.90 4.72 -7.91
CA HIS A 82 -11.27 4.32 -7.57
C HIS A 82 -11.90 3.45 -8.67
N ASN A 83 -11.85 3.90 -9.93
CA ASN A 83 -12.43 3.13 -11.04
C ASN A 83 -11.70 1.80 -11.27
N LEU A 84 -10.39 1.76 -11.06
CA LEU A 84 -9.61 0.53 -11.14
C LEU A 84 -10.04 -0.46 -10.05
N ILE A 85 -10.24 -0.01 -8.81
CA ILE A 85 -10.74 -0.83 -7.70
C ILE A 85 -12.09 -1.45 -8.06
N LEU A 86 -13.05 -0.65 -8.53
CA LEU A 86 -14.37 -1.15 -8.94
C LEU A 86 -14.29 -2.17 -10.08
N LYS A 87 -13.49 -1.89 -11.11
CA LYS A 87 -13.33 -2.75 -12.29
C LYS A 87 -12.70 -4.10 -11.93
N THR A 88 -11.67 -4.07 -11.08
CA THR A 88 -10.91 -5.26 -10.68
C THR A 88 -11.52 -6.00 -9.49
N LYS A 89 -12.52 -5.39 -8.84
CA LYS A 89 -13.10 -5.86 -7.58
C LYS A 89 -12.02 -6.05 -6.51
N ALA A 90 -11.03 -5.17 -6.46
CA ALA A 90 -9.96 -5.26 -5.48
C ALA A 90 -10.52 -5.18 -4.06
N GLU A 91 -10.02 -6.04 -3.18
CA GLU A 91 -10.42 -6.14 -1.78
C GLU A 91 -9.46 -5.40 -0.86
N VAL A 92 -8.21 -5.28 -1.31
CA VAL A 92 -7.13 -4.64 -0.55
C VAL A 92 -6.33 -3.71 -1.45
N LEU A 93 -5.96 -2.56 -0.88
CA LEU A 93 -4.91 -1.70 -1.40
C LEU A 93 -3.69 -1.79 -0.47
N PHE A 94 -2.60 -2.38 -0.94
CA PHE A 94 -1.31 -2.42 -0.24
C PHE A 94 -0.48 -1.21 -0.70
N ALA A 95 -0.35 -0.19 0.14
CA ALA A 95 0.41 1.01 -0.15
C ALA A 95 1.73 1.01 0.65
N GLY A 96 2.86 0.90 -0.03
CA GLY A 96 4.17 0.71 0.59
C GLY A 96 4.93 -0.46 -0.01
N PRO A 97 6.19 -0.73 0.38
CA PRO A 97 6.89 -0.15 1.52
C PRO A 97 7.33 1.31 1.29
N CYS A 98 6.84 2.24 2.11
CA CYS A 98 7.17 3.68 1.99
C CYS A 98 8.56 4.05 2.53
N PHE A 99 9.17 3.20 3.34
CA PHE A 99 10.37 3.46 4.14
C PHE A 99 10.22 4.78 4.92
N ASN A 100 11.30 5.57 5.01
CA ASN A 100 11.34 6.92 5.58
C ASN A 100 11.27 7.97 4.45
N TYR A 101 10.37 7.78 3.48
CA TYR A 101 10.17 8.70 2.37
C TYR A 101 8.88 9.50 2.58
N ASP A 102 9.02 10.70 3.14
CA ASP A 102 7.90 11.50 3.63
C ASP A 102 6.84 11.78 2.55
N THR A 103 7.25 12.20 1.35
CA THR A 103 6.32 12.55 0.26
C THR A 103 5.57 11.33 -0.29
N TYR A 104 6.21 10.17 -0.30
CA TYR A 104 5.55 8.92 -0.70
C TYR A 104 4.60 8.42 0.41
N ALA A 105 5.02 8.45 1.68
CA ALA A 105 4.14 8.10 2.79
C ALA A 105 2.88 8.99 2.81
N GLN A 106 3.05 10.30 2.59
CA GLN A 106 1.97 11.26 2.47
C GLN A 106 1.02 10.93 1.31
N MET A 107 1.53 10.72 0.10
CA MET A 107 0.73 10.29 -1.06
C MET A 107 -0.05 9.00 -0.77
N ALA A 108 0.64 7.99 -0.21
CA ALA A 108 0.03 6.71 0.14
C ALA A 108 -1.12 6.87 1.15
N ALA A 109 -0.94 7.70 2.18
CA ALA A 109 -1.96 7.97 3.19
C ALA A 109 -3.17 8.74 2.65
N GLU A 110 -2.94 9.72 1.77
CA GLU A 110 -4.03 10.46 1.12
C GLU A 110 -4.87 9.58 0.19
N ILE A 111 -4.22 8.73 -0.62
CA ILE A 111 -4.92 7.77 -1.49
C ILE A 111 -5.65 6.74 -0.65
N ALA A 112 -5.02 6.21 0.41
CA ALA A 112 -5.64 5.25 1.32
C ALA A 112 -6.92 5.83 1.95
N LEU A 113 -6.86 7.06 2.47
CA LEU A 113 -8.05 7.69 3.06
C LEU A 113 -9.18 7.83 2.04
N ALA A 114 -8.88 8.32 0.83
CA ALA A 114 -9.88 8.45 -0.22
C ALA A 114 -10.50 7.09 -0.62
N VAL A 115 -9.69 6.04 -0.72
CA VAL A 115 -10.15 4.68 -1.03
C VAL A 115 -11.05 4.12 0.07
N GLN A 116 -10.70 4.33 1.33
CA GLN A 116 -11.50 3.90 2.49
C GLN A 116 -12.86 4.60 2.54
N GLU A 117 -12.90 5.89 2.18
CA GLU A 117 -14.14 6.68 2.21
C GLU A 117 -15.07 6.39 1.02
N GLN A 118 -14.52 5.96 -0.12
CA GLN A 118 -15.25 5.86 -1.37
C GLN A 118 -15.55 4.43 -1.82
N THR A 119 -14.91 3.41 -1.22
CA THR A 119 -15.02 2.01 -1.67
C THR A 119 -14.99 1.02 -0.50
N ASP A 120 -15.37 -0.23 -0.77
CA ASP A 120 -15.22 -1.35 0.18
C ASP A 120 -13.79 -1.93 0.23
N CYS A 121 -12.87 -1.42 -0.61
CA CYS A 121 -11.48 -1.86 -0.64
C CYS A 121 -10.75 -1.38 0.62
N LYS A 122 -10.07 -2.30 1.32
CA LYS A 122 -9.38 -1.98 2.57
C LYS A 122 -7.94 -1.53 2.31
N PRO A 123 -7.57 -0.28 2.62
CA PRO A 123 -6.21 0.19 2.41
C PRO A 123 -5.33 -0.06 3.64
N TYR A 124 -4.06 -0.39 3.38
CA TYR A 124 -3.01 -0.48 4.39
C TYR A 124 -1.81 0.32 3.91
N VAL A 125 -1.33 1.23 4.76
CA VAL A 125 -0.10 2.00 4.51
C VAL A 125 1.04 1.42 5.33
N ILE A 126 2.13 1.01 4.68
CA ILE A 126 3.27 0.39 5.36
C ILE A 126 4.46 1.37 5.29
N CYS A 127 4.81 1.98 6.42
CA CYS A 127 5.81 3.06 6.47
C CYS A 127 6.67 3.01 7.73
N SER A 128 7.74 3.79 7.75
CA SER A 128 8.63 3.93 8.91
C SER A 128 8.16 5.01 9.88
N LYS A 129 8.52 4.87 11.16
CA LYS A 129 8.22 5.86 12.20
C LYS A 129 8.80 7.25 11.93
N GLU A 130 9.83 7.36 11.09
CA GLU A 130 10.41 8.64 10.67
C GLU A 130 9.45 9.51 9.84
N ASN A 131 8.35 8.97 9.29
CA ASN A 131 7.32 9.77 8.59
C ASN A 131 6.34 10.43 9.60
N GLU A 132 6.89 11.13 10.59
CA GLU A 132 6.17 11.58 11.80
C GLU A 132 4.92 12.42 11.48
N GLU A 133 5.03 13.36 10.55
CA GLU A 133 3.92 14.24 10.16
C GLU A 133 2.77 13.47 9.51
N THR A 134 3.08 12.59 8.55
CA THR A 134 2.06 11.72 7.93
C THR A 134 1.40 10.84 8.99
N ILE A 135 2.20 10.21 9.86
CA ILE A 135 1.66 9.32 10.90
C ILE A 135 0.71 10.10 11.83
N ALA A 136 1.12 11.27 12.32
CA ALA A 136 0.30 12.11 13.19
C ALA A 136 -1.04 12.51 12.53
N ASN A 137 -1.04 12.76 11.22
CA ASN A 137 -2.22 13.20 10.49
C ASN A 137 -3.20 12.08 10.12
N PHE A 138 -2.74 10.82 10.05
CA PHE A 138 -3.48 9.71 9.43
C PHE A 138 -3.62 8.44 10.29
N LYS A 139 -2.80 8.20 11.32
CA LYS A 139 -2.82 6.93 12.08
C LYS A 139 -4.17 6.58 12.72
N ASP A 140 -4.95 7.61 13.07
CA ASP A 140 -6.29 7.46 13.68
C ASP A 140 -7.41 7.39 12.63
N LYS A 141 -7.09 7.55 11.34
CA LYS A 141 -8.06 7.59 10.23
C LYS A 141 -8.00 6.35 9.35
N ILE A 142 -6.81 5.79 9.16
CA ILE A 142 -6.53 4.63 8.30
C ILE A 142 -5.58 3.66 8.99
N ILE A 143 -5.52 2.42 8.52
CA ILE A 143 -4.58 1.43 9.06
C ILE A 143 -3.18 1.71 8.50
N MET A 144 -2.28 2.16 9.38
CA MET A 144 -0.85 2.34 9.09
C MET A 144 -0.02 1.32 9.88
N LEU A 145 0.77 0.51 9.17
CA LEU A 145 1.60 -0.54 9.74
C LEU A 145 3.06 -0.10 9.77
N GLU A 146 3.69 -0.20 10.93
CA GLU A 146 5.09 0.16 11.14
C GLU A 146 6.02 -0.85 10.46
N MET A 147 7.07 -0.34 9.84
CA MET A 147 8.21 -1.11 9.37
C MET A 147 9.49 -0.28 9.53
N PRO A 148 10.69 -0.87 9.42
CA PRO A 148 11.92 -0.08 9.57
C PRO A 148 12.18 0.83 8.35
N LYS A 149 12.96 1.89 8.59
CA LYS A 149 13.48 2.76 7.52
C LYS A 149 14.39 2.02 6.55
N LYS A 150 14.68 2.66 5.41
CA LYS A 150 15.57 2.08 4.40
C LYS A 150 16.94 1.76 4.99
N GLY A 151 17.42 0.54 4.77
CA GLY A 151 18.73 0.07 5.22
C GLY A 151 18.81 -0.34 6.70
N ALA A 152 17.72 -0.21 7.47
CA ALA A 152 17.67 -0.73 8.83
C ALA A 152 17.32 -2.24 8.84
N VAL A 153 17.63 -2.89 9.95
CA VAL A 153 17.34 -4.32 10.19
C VAL A 153 15.85 -4.53 10.47
N GLY A 154 15.34 -5.74 10.19
CA GLY A 154 13.95 -6.12 10.51
C GLY A 154 12.92 -5.93 9.39
N LEU A 155 13.35 -5.58 8.17
CA LEU A 155 12.43 -5.31 7.06
C LEU A 155 11.59 -6.54 6.69
N ARG A 156 12.22 -7.71 6.62
CA ARG A 156 11.54 -8.95 6.25
C ARG A 156 10.46 -9.31 7.27
N GLU A 157 10.80 -9.22 8.54
CA GLU A 157 9.90 -9.51 9.66
C GLU A 157 8.70 -8.55 9.65
N ALA A 158 8.94 -7.25 9.43
CA ALA A 158 7.88 -6.26 9.34
C ALA A 158 6.95 -6.49 8.14
N LEU A 159 7.49 -6.81 6.96
CA LEU A 159 6.68 -7.12 5.77
C LEU A 159 5.86 -8.40 5.96
N SER A 160 6.45 -9.44 6.54
CA SER A 160 5.71 -10.67 6.89
C SER A 160 4.60 -10.40 7.92
N GLY A 161 4.86 -9.54 8.91
CA GLY A 161 3.85 -9.09 9.86
C GLY A 161 2.69 -8.36 9.20
N ALA A 162 3.00 -7.45 8.27
CA ALA A 162 2.00 -6.71 7.52
C ALA A 162 1.15 -7.64 6.64
N ILE A 163 1.77 -8.61 5.95
CA ILE A 163 1.06 -9.62 5.15
C ILE A 163 0.12 -10.45 6.02
N ALA A 164 0.58 -10.91 7.19
CA ALA A 164 -0.25 -11.67 8.12
C ALA A 164 -1.44 -10.85 8.66
N ILE A 165 -1.27 -9.53 8.84
CA ILE A 165 -2.38 -8.64 9.20
C ILE A 165 -3.38 -8.52 8.04
N ILE A 166 -2.86 -8.33 6.82
CA ILE A 166 -3.67 -8.15 5.61
C ILE A 166 -4.45 -9.42 5.26
N SER A 167 -3.87 -10.61 5.44
CA SER A 167 -4.54 -11.90 5.25
C SER A 167 -5.53 -12.25 6.37
N GLY A 168 -5.54 -11.49 7.47
CA GLY A 168 -6.40 -11.72 8.63
C GLY A 168 -5.87 -12.78 9.61
N GLU A 169 -4.64 -13.26 9.44
CA GLU A 169 -3.96 -14.15 10.41
C GLU A 169 -3.58 -13.42 11.71
N LYS A 170 -3.42 -12.10 11.63
CA LYS A 170 -3.00 -11.23 12.73
C LYS A 170 -3.86 -9.97 12.83
N GLU A 171 -4.00 -9.45 14.03
CA GLU A 171 -4.69 -8.17 14.26
C GLU A 171 -3.76 -6.97 14.03
N ALA A 172 -4.30 -5.91 13.41
CA ALA A 172 -3.53 -4.71 13.04
C ALA A 172 -2.84 -4.02 14.23
N ARG A 173 -3.47 -4.00 15.41
CA ARG A 173 -2.94 -3.39 16.64
C ARG A 173 -1.57 -3.92 17.07
N MET A 174 -1.12 -5.06 16.54
CA MET A 174 0.19 -5.63 16.83
C MET A 174 1.35 -4.96 16.08
N GLN A 175 1.06 -4.14 15.07
CA GLN A 175 2.08 -3.46 14.24
C GLN A 175 1.72 -2.00 13.92
N GLN A 176 0.60 -1.48 14.44
CA GLN A 176 0.25 -0.06 14.26
C GLN A 176 1.08 0.84 15.18
N PHE A 177 1.30 2.08 14.73
CA PHE A 177 1.90 3.13 15.55
C PHE A 177 1.03 3.43 16.77
N GLN A 178 1.67 3.57 17.94
CA GLN A 178 1.01 4.01 19.18
C GLN A 178 0.72 5.51 19.13
#